data_AF-A0A9P9IZ16-F1
#
_entry.id   AF-A0A9P9IZ16-F1
#
_cell.length_a   1.000
_cell.length_b   1.000
_cell.length_c   1.000
_cell.angle_alpha   90.00
_cell.angle_beta   90.00
_cell.angle_gamma   90.00
#
_symmetry.space_group_name_H-M   'P 1'
#
loop_
_entity.id
_entity.type
_entity.pdbx_description
1 polymer ?
#
loop_
_entity_poly.entity_id
_entity_poly.type
_entity_poly.pdbx_seq_one_letter_code
_entity_poly.pdbx_strand_id
1 'polypeptide(L)'
;MQSTQWDIKAFGLKLKNHRRNQDLSISLHHDYKSKVYTSGSSIAGELAITPRKDVRFDLVQISLYGDGSILHEDIGTTSVVRFSFLDIEMPLPLAVLPESRIFEAGQQYNIPFEFVVPYQLASASCSHPTTSQSLRDHHLHLPPSMGKWEKSDMAPNTTEIQYKIKASVMRYARADSKTEPSPVMETSKSILVIPSSQEDPPLSLSRLDSLYTTNKKVTIRKSLISKALGNVSAVATEAATIYLGSDGRTATSSTVGVALVYDPLETDSSPPAIGQASAKIISHTWSHGRAVTLFPNLGPAMISDSSSVSVELKPVNPCIWVKHTGISGGGEIDESLALPFYSSHMEASFELPVLTHTFTPTFHSCFISRVYSIKLDVYVGGQSIVLSVPLQIVMQGLPEKSHSDGAPPSFEEAYESSQRSRHSG
;
A
#
# COMPACT_ATOMS: atom_id res chain seq x y z
N MET A 1 -7.21 -34.36 25.32
CA MET A 1 -8.64 -34.30 24.97
C MET A 1 -9.28 -33.14 25.72
N GLN A 2 -9.33 -31.95 25.12
CA GLN A 2 -10.26 -30.90 25.51
C GLN A 2 -10.83 -30.33 24.22
N SER A 3 -12.14 -30.48 24.12
CA SER A 3 -12.98 -30.23 22.98
C SER A 3 -12.88 -28.76 22.56
N THR A 4 -12.54 -28.53 21.30
CA THR A 4 -12.71 -27.24 20.64
C THR A 4 -14.19 -26.90 20.70
N GLN A 5 -14.53 -25.87 21.46
CA GLN A 5 -15.80 -25.17 21.36
C GLN A 5 -15.81 -24.45 20.02
N TRP A 6 -16.00 -25.22 18.94
CA TRP A 6 -16.30 -24.72 17.62
C TRP A 6 -17.41 -23.69 17.76
N ASP A 7 -17.12 -22.47 17.35
CA ASP A 7 -17.88 -21.27 17.66
C ASP A 7 -19.28 -21.33 17.02
N ILE A 8 -20.25 -21.83 17.79
CA ILE A 8 -21.68 -21.94 17.41
C ILE A 8 -22.22 -20.57 16.97
N LYS A 9 -21.68 -19.46 17.48
CA LYS A 9 -22.05 -18.11 17.06
C LYS A 9 -21.49 -17.78 15.68
N ALA A 10 -20.21 -18.06 15.41
CA ALA A 10 -19.63 -17.88 14.08
C ALA A 10 -20.28 -18.81 13.03
N PHE A 11 -20.58 -20.05 13.38
CA PHE A 11 -21.31 -20.99 12.52
C PHE A 11 -22.75 -20.52 12.29
N GLY A 12 -23.44 -20.06 13.34
CA GLY A 12 -24.77 -19.47 13.24
C GLY A 12 -24.82 -18.17 12.42
N LEU A 13 -23.78 -17.32 12.52
CA LEU A 13 -23.63 -16.11 11.70
C LEU A 13 -23.34 -16.47 10.24
N LYS A 14 -22.47 -17.45 9.98
CA LYS A 14 -22.23 -18.00 8.64
C LYS A 14 -23.50 -18.58 8.02
N LEU A 15 -24.29 -19.36 8.77
CA LEU A 15 -25.57 -19.90 8.31
C LEU A 15 -26.60 -18.79 8.05
N LYS A 16 -26.68 -17.76 8.90
CA LYS A 16 -27.55 -16.60 8.70
C LYS A 16 -27.14 -15.79 7.47
N ASN A 17 -25.85 -15.50 7.30
CA ASN A 17 -25.34 -14.77 6.14
C ASN A 17 -25.48 -15.59 4.85
N HIS A 18 -25.26 -16.90 4.91
CA HIS A 18 -25.48 -17.80 3.78
C HIS A 18 -26.96 -17.82 3.35
N ARG A 19 -27.89 -17.87 4.31
CA ARG A 19 -29.33 -17.74 4.02
C ARG A 19 -29.71 -16.36 3.45
N ARG A 20 -29.07 -15.27 3.90
CA ARG A 20 -29.31 -13.90 3.41
C ARG A 20 -28.77 -13.64 2.00
N ASN A 21 -27.79 -14.43 1.54
CA ASN A 21 -27.11 -14.24 0.26
C ASN A 21 -27.77 -15.04 -0.88
N GLN A 22 -28.41 -16.19 -0.60
CA GLN A 22 -28.93 -17.11 -1.64
C GLN A 22 -29.96 -16.50 -2.62
N ASP A 23 -30.53 -15.35 -2.29
CA ASP A 23 -31.57 -14.69 -3.09
C ASP A 23 -31.02 -13.45 -3.83
N LEU A 24 -29.70 -13.16 -3.69
CA LEU A 24 -29.00 -12.05 -4.33
C LEU A 24 -27.75 -12.54 -5.05
N SER A 25 -27.44 -11.98 -6.22
CA SER A 25 -26.16 -12.21 -6.89
C SER A 25 -25.67 -10.96 -7.60
N ILE A 26 -24.36 -10.71 -7.49
CA ILE A 26 -23.68 -9.59 -8.16
C ILE A 26 -22.87 -10.16 -9.32
N SER A 27 -23.13 -9.68 -10.53
CA SER A 27 -22.31 -9.91 -11.72
C SER A 27 -21.58 -8.62 -12.08
N LEU A 28 -20.30 -8.72 -12.43
CA LEU A 28 -19.50 -7.59 -12.92
C LEU A 28 -19.32 -7.73 -14.42
N HIS A 29 -19.41 -6.61 -15.16
CA HIS A 29 -19.14 -6.59 -16.59
C HIS A 29 -17.65 -6.81 -16.86
N HIS A 30 -17.35 -7.68 -17.84
CA HIS A 30 -15.98 -8.05 -18.20
C HIS A 30 -15.15 -8.48 -16.97
N ASP A 31 -15.75 -9.26 -16.07
CA ASP A 31 -15.08 -9.84 -14.91
C ASP A 31 -14.22 -11.03 -15.33
N TYR A 32 -13.01 -11.07 -14.79
CA TYR A 32 -12.17 -12.26 -14.84
C TYR A 32 -11.39 -12.33 -13.53
N LYS A 33 -11.00 -13.56 -13.17
CA LYS A 33 -10.25 -13.81 -11.95
C LYS A 33 -8.99 -12.95 -11.96
N SER A 34 -8.80 -12.15 -10.91
CA SER A 34 -7.63 -11.27 -10.75
C SER A 34 -7.59 -10.02 -11.63
N LYS A 35 -8.75 -9.53 -12.08
CA LYS A 35 -8.87 -8.17 -12.62
C LYS A 35 -8.53 -7.14 -11.54
N VAL A 36 -7.63 -6.22 -11.86
CA VAL A 36 -7.20 -5.12 -10.99
C VAL A 36 -7.86 -3.84 -11.47
N TYR A 37 -8.47 -3.11 -10.55
CA TYR A 37 -8.99 -1.76 -10.78
C TYR A 37 -8.01 -0.74 -10.22
N THR A 38 -7.90 0.41 -10.87
CA THR A 38 -7.13 1.57 -10.37
C THR A 38 -8.03 2.80 -10.27
N SER A 39 -7.53 3.89 -9.70
CA SER A 39 -8.28 5.15 -9.62
C SER A 39 -8.74 5.60 -11.02
N GLY A 40 -9.99 6.06 -11.11
CA GLY A 40 -10.66 6.38 -12.37
C GLY A 40 -11.25 5.18 -13.12
N SER A 41 -11.00 3.93 -12.68
CA SER A 41 -11.61 2.76 -13.33
C SER A 41 -13.13 2.72 -13.09
N SER A 42 -13.89 2.46 -14.15
CA SER A 42 -15.32 2.15 -14.05
C SER A 42 -15.52 0.67 -13.66
N ILE A 43 -16.41 0.45 -12.69
CA ILE A 43 -16.87 -0.84 -12.20
C ILE A 43 -18.38 -0.89 -12.46
N ALA A 44 -18.75 -1.45 -13.61
CA ALA A 44 -20.13 -1.66 -14.00
C ALA A 44 -20.56 -3.12 -13.79
N GLY A 45 -21.82 -3.33 -13.46
CA GLY A 45 -22.39 -4.66 -13.25
C GLY A 45 -23.89 -4.64 -13.00
N GLU A 46 -24.42 -5.80 -12.60
CA GLU A 46 -25.82 -5.97 -12.29
C GLU A 46 -26.00 -6.72 -10.95
N LEU A 47 -26.98 -6.27 -10.17
CA LEU A 47 -27.50 -6.99 -9.03
C LEU A 47 -28.77 -7.73 -9.46
N ALA A 48 -28.75 -9.05 -9.42
CA ALA A 48 -29.94 -9.88 -9.59
C ALA A 48 -30.52 -10.25 -8.23
N ILE A 49 -31.82 -9.97 -8.05
CA ILE A 49 -32.61 -10.29 -6.86
C ILE A 49 -33.68 -11.30 -7.29
N THR A 50 -33.63 -12.51 -6.74
CA THR A 50 -34.60 -13.58 -7.04
C THR A 50 -35.02 -14.23 -5.73
N PRO A 51 -36.00 -13.66 -5.02
CA PRO A 51 -36.35 -14.14 -3.70
C PRO A 51 -37.17 -15.43 -3.80
N ARG A 52 -36.99 -16.35 -2.85
CA ARG A 52 -37.76 -17.61 -2.81
C ARG A 52 -39.14 -17.47 -2.18
N LYS A 53 -39.40 -16.34 -1.54
CA LYS A 53 -40.65 -15.95 -0.89
C LYS A 53 -40.81 -14.44 -1.04
N ASP A 54 -42.01 -13.92 -0.84
CA ASP A 54 -42.20 -12.47 -0.89
C ASP A 54 -41.34 -11.76 0.17
N VAL A 55 -40.54 -10.77 -0.28
CA VAL A 55 -39.67 -9.97 0.58
C VAL A 55 -40.10 -8.52 0.51
N ARG A 56 -40.73 -8.05 1.59
CA ARG A 56 -40.97 -6.62 1.81
C ARG A 56 -39.66 -5.91 2.16
N PHE A 57 -39.43 -4.77 1.53
CA PHE A 57 -38.25 -3.93 1.76
C PHE A 57 -38.65 -2.47 1.93
N ASP A 58 -37.77 -1.71 2.58
CA ASP A 58 -37.93 -0.25 2.72
C ASP A 58 -36.84 0.51 1.95
N LEU A 59 -35.64 -0.07 1.88
CA LEU A 59 -34.47 0.49 1.19
C LEU A 59 -33.69 -0.62 0.48
N VAL A 60 -33.18 -0.32 -0.71
CA VAL A 60 -32.14 -1.11 -1.38
C VAL A 60 -30.91 -0.23 -1.45
N GLN A 61 -29.76 -0.76 -1.06
CA GLN A 61 -28.49 -0.05 -1.09
C GLN A 61 -27.50 -0.88 -1.90
N ILE A 62 -26.81 -0.24 -2.84
CA ILE A 62 -25.66 -0.79 -3.56
C ILE A 62 -24.52 0.19 -3.33
N SER A 63 -23.39 -0.27 -2.79
CA SER A 63 -22.23 0.57 -2.55
C SER A 63 -20.91 -0.05 -3.00
N LEU A 64 -19.99 0.80 -3.45
CA LEU A 64 -18.57 0.51 -3.51
C LEU A 64 -18.00 0.73 -2.11
N TYR A 65 -17.61 -0.37 -1.47
CA TYR A 65 -17.23 -0.39 -0.07
C TYR A 65 -15.78 -0.84 0.10
N GLY A 66 -15.04 -0.17 0.98
CA GLY A 66 -13.67 -0.49 1.34
C GLY A 66 -13.49 -0.59 2.85
N ASP A 67 -12.93 -1.72 3.31
CA ASP A 67 -12.64 -1.97 4.71
C ASP A 67 -11.32 -2.69 4.94
N GLY A 68 -10.78 -2.51 6.13
CA GLY A 68 -9.59 -3.19 6.61
C GLY A 68 -9.84 -3.92 7.92
N SER A 69 -9.01 -4.94 8.17
CA SER A 69 -8.99 -5.63 9.45
C SER A 69 -7.58 -5.91 9.92
N ILE A 70 -7.40 -5.81 11.24
CA ILE A 70 -6.13 -6.05 11.93
C ILE A 70 -6.40 -7.05 13.05
N LEU A 71 -5.69 -8.17 13.01
CA LEU A 71 -5.69 -9.19 14.04
C LEU A 71 -4.62 -8.87 15.08
N HIS A 72 -5.05 -8.64 16.31
CA HIS A 72 -4.17 -8.50 17.46
C HIS A 72 -4.12 -9.82 18.24
N GLU A 73 -2.93 -10.38 18.38
CA GLU A 73 -2.68 -11.57 19.19
C GLU A 73 -1.94 -11.15 20.47
N ASP A 74 -2.67 -11.13 21.59
CA ASP A 74 -2.11 -10.92 22.92
C ASP A 74 -2.05 -12.25 23.68
N ILE A 75 -1.29 -12.29 24.79
CA ILE A 75 -1.15 -13.49 25.63
C ILE A 75 -2.53 -13.91 26.16
N GLY A 76 -3.12 -14.94 25.54
CA GLY A 76 -4.40 -15.54 25.94
C GLY A 76 -5.65 -14.91 25.32
N THR A 77 -5.53 -13.88 24.48
CA THR A 77 -6.68 -13.24 23.80
C THR A 77 -6.35 -12.81 22.38
N THR A 78 -7.24 -13.14 21.44
CA THR A 78 -7.20 -12.64 20.06
C THR A 78 -8.30 -11.61 19.88
N SER A 79 -7.96 -10.40 19.40
CA SER A 79 -8.94 -9.37 19.05
C SER A 79 -8.81 -8.96 17.59
N VAL A 80 -9.91 -8.51 16.99
CA VAL A 80 -9.93 -8.03 15.60
C VAL A 80 -10.43 -6.61 15.58
N VAL A 81 -9.59 -5.70 15.11
CA VAL A 81 -9.98 -4.32 14.82
C VAL A 81 -10.45 -4.27 13.37
N ARG A 82 -11.65 -3.73 13.13
CA ARG A 82 -12.20 -3.50 11.79
C ARG A 82 -12.46 -2.01 11.62
N PHE A 83 -12.18 -1.50 10.42
CA PHE A 83 -12.45 -0.12 10.07
C PHE A 83 -12.87 -0.05 8.60
N SER A 84 -13.77 0.88 8.29
CA SER A 84 -14.10 1.24 6.91
C SER A 84 -13.35 2.52 6.53
N PHE A 85 -13.00 2.63 5.26
CA PHE A 85 -12.35 3.84 4.71
C PHE A 85 -13.08 4.38 3.47
N LEU A 86 -13.93 3.57 2.84
CA LEU A 86 -14.71 3.95 1.65
C LEU A 86 -16.12 3.37 1.74
N ASP A 87 -17.13 4.21 1.52
CA ASP A 87 -18.53 3.78 1.32
C ASP A 87 -19.21 4.77 0.35
N ILE A 88 -19.19 4.42 -0.94
CA ILE A 88 -19.86 5.20 -1.99
C ILE A 88 -21.16 4.49 -2.33
N GLU A 89 -22.28 5.06 -1.92
CA GLU A 89 -23.61 4.57 -2.26
C GLU A 89 -24.06 5.09 -3.63
N MET A 90 -24.58 4.19 -4.47
CA MET A 90 -25.21 4.57 -5.73
C MET A 90 -26.66 5.00 -5.48
N PRO A 91 -27.09 6.18 -5.97
CA PRO A 91 -28.49 6.57 -5.89
C PRO A 91 -29.34 5.68 -6.81
N LEU A 92 -30.36 5.04 -6.24
CA LEU A 92 -31.30 4.19 -6.99
C LEU A 92 -32.57 4.96 -7.36
N PRO A 93 -32.92 5.09 -8.65
CA PRO A 93 -34.22 5.62 -9.06
C PRO A 93 -35.34 4.70 -8.57
N LEU A 94 -36.41 5.28 -8.02
CA LEU A 94 -37.57 4.52 -7.52
C LEU A 94 -38.21 3.65 -8.61
N ALA A 95 -38.12 4.06 -9.88
CA ALA A 95 -38.66 3.32 -11.03
C ALA A 95 -38.00 1.95 -11.28
N VAL A 96 -36.79 1.71 -10.75
CA VAL A 96 -36.09 0.43 -10.86
C VAL A 96 -36.58 -0.57 -9.79
N LEU A 97 -37.31 -0.08 -8.79
CA LEU A 97 -37.83 -0.86 -7.67
C LEU A 97 -39.34 -1.11 -7.83
N PRO A 98 -39.87 -2.24 -7.33
CA PRO A 98 -41.31 -2.48 -7.33
C PRO A 98 -42.08 -1.42 -6.53
N GLU A 99 -43.14 -0.84 -7.12
CA GLU A 99 -44.02 0.13 -6.45
C GLU A 99 -44.66 -0.45 -5.18
N SER A 100 -44.94 -1.76 -5.18
CA SER A 100 -45.48 -2.50 -4.04
C SER A 100 -44.54 -2.55 -2.83
N ARG A 101 -43.25 -2.21 -3.02
CA ARG A 101 -42.15 -2.44 -2.06
C ARG A 101 -42.03 -3.89 -1.60
N ILE A 102 -42.41 -4.82 -2.47
CA ILE A 102 -42.31 -6.26 -2.26
C ILE A 102 -41.59 -6.84 -3.48
N PHE A 103 -40.51 -7.56 -3.23
CA PHE A 103 -39.94 -8.47 -4.23
C PHE A 103 -40.72 -9.79 -4.16
N GLU A 104 -41.42 -10.14 -5.24
CA GLU A 104 -42.30 -11.31 -5.31
C GLU A 104 -41.53 -12.61 -5.47
N ALA A 105 -42.03 -13.67 -4.84
CA ALA A 105 -41.41 -14.99 -4.89
C ALA A 105 -41.22 -15.49 -6.34
N GLY A 106 -39.99 -15.87 -6.68
CA GLY A 106 -39.64 -16.42 -7.98
C GLY A 106 -39.47 -15.38 -9.11
N GLN A 107 -39.87 -14.12 -8.89
CA GLN A 107 -39.64 -13.04 -9.83
C GLN A 107 -38.19 -12.54 -9.72
N GLN A 108 -37.51 -12.40 -10.85
CA GLN A 108 -36.18 -11.81 -10.90
C GLN A 108 -36.27 -10.30 -11.15
N TYR A 109 -35.49 -9.55 -10.37
CA TYR A 109 -35.30 -8.11 -10.51
C TYR A 109 -33.81 -7.84 -10.75
N ASN A 110 -33.49 -7.07 -11.78
CA ASN A 110 -32.12 -6.72 -12.14
C ASN A 110 -31.91 -5.21 -11.95
N ILE A 111 -30.91 -4.86 -11.15
CA ILE A 111 -30.57 -3.47 -10.86
C ILE A 111 -29.15 -3.23 -11.37
N PRO A 112 -28.99 -2.47 -12.47
CA PRO A 112 -27.66 -2.13 -12.97
C PRO A 112 -26.98 -1.17 -11.99
N PHE A 113 -25.66 -1.30 -11.85
CA PHE A 113 -24.85 -0.35 -11.10
C PHE A 113 -23.57 0.01 -11.83
N GLU A 114 -23.07 1.21 -11.56
CA GLU A 114 -21.78 1.66 -12.02
C GLU A 114 -21.12 2.53 -10.95
N PHE A 115 -19.85 2.25 -10.66
CA PHE A 115 -19.01 3.04 -9.77
C PHE A 115 -17.74 3.45 -10.48
N VAL A 116 -17.17 4.58 -10.08
CA VAL A 116 -15.81 4.96 -10.44
C VAL A 116 -14.95 4.87 -9.18
N VAL A 117 -13.81 4.18 -9.25
CA VAL A 117 -12.84 4.17 -8.14
C VAL A 117 -12.31 5.59 -7.97
N PRO A 118 -12.50 6.24 -6.81
CA PRO A 118 -12.05 7.62 -6.64
C PRO A 118 -10.52 7.72 -6.58
N TYR A 119 -10.00 8.92 -6.85
CA TYR A 119 -8.58 9.23 -6.68
C TYR A 119 -8.21 9.49 -5.22
N GLN A 120 -9.16 9.99 -4.42
CA GLN A 120 -8.97 10.33 -3.01
C GLN A 120 -10.24 9.99 -2.20
N LEU A 121 -10.05 9.77 -0.91
CA LEU A 121 -11.12 9.63 0.07
C LEU A 121 -11.68 11.00 0.44
N ALA A 122 -12.93 11.03 0.91
CA ALA A 122 -13.52 12.26 1.44
C ALA A 122 -12.72 12.77 2.65
N SER A 123 -12.63 14.10 2.83
CA SER A 123 -11.85 14.71 3.91
C SER A 123 -12.29 14.23 5.31
N ALA A 124 -13.56 13.85 5.48
CA ALA A 124 -14.09 13.28 6.70
C ALA A 124 -13.55 11.87 7.04
N SER A 125 -12.99 11.14 6.07
CA SER A 125 -12.39 9.81 6.28
C SER A 125 -11.14 9.85 7.17
N CYS A 126 -10.48 11.01 7.30
CA CYS A 126 -9.38 11.25 8.23
C CYS A 126 -9.67 12.49 9.10
N SER A 127 -10.36 12.29 10.23
CA SER A 127 -10.73 13.35 11.18
C SER A 127 -9.89 13.36 12.47
N HIS A 128 -8.91 12.47 12.59
CA HIS A 128 -8.06 12.40 13.77
C HIS A 128 -6.91 13.43 13.72
N PRO A 129 -6.26 13.75 14.86
CA PRO A 129 -5.07 14.61 14.88
C PRO A 129 -3.88 13.99 14.11
N THR A 130 -3.13 14.82 13.38
CA THR A 130 -1.91 14.45 12.64
C THR A 130 -0.80 15.44 12.96
N THR A 131 0.47 15.01 12.89
CA THR A 131 1.63 15.89 13.13
C THR A 131 1.89 16.88 11.98
N SER A 132 1.41 16.58 10.77
CA SER A 132 1.54 17.43 9.60
C SER A 132 0.32 17.32 8.68
N GLN A 133 0.18 18.31 7.78
CA GLN A 133 -0.81 18.26 6.71
C GLN A 133 -0.46 17.19 5.68
N SER A 134 0.83 17.04 5.33
CA SER A 134 1.31 15.99 4.43
C SER A 134 0.87 14.59 4.87
N LEU A 135 0.96 14.25 6.16
CA LEU A 135 0.46 12.96 6.66
C LEU A 135 -1.06 12.82 6.49
N ARG A 136 -1.82 13.87 6.76
CA ARG A 136 -3.27 13.87 6.56
C ARG A 136 -3.62 13.65 5.09
N ASP A 137 -2.92 14.32 4.18
CA ASP A 137 -3.13 14.18 2.73
C ASP A 137 -2.86 12.73 2.30
N HIS A 138 -1.81 12.09 2.84
CA HIS A 138 -1.56 10.68 2.61
C HIS A 138 -2.66 9.77 3.14
N HIS A 139 -3.18 10.03 4.34
CA HIS A 139 -4.28 9.26 4.92
C HIS A 139 -5.59 9.36 4.11
N LEU A 140 -5.73 10.39 3.28
CA LEU A 140 -6.85 10.57 2.36
C LEU A 140 -6.62 9.88 1.01
N HIS A 141 -5.47 9.24 0.77
CA HIS A 141 -5.31 8.33 -0.36
C HIS A 141 -5.99 6.99 -0.08
N LEU A 142 -6.48 6.37 -1.15
CA LEU A 142 -7.01 5.01 -1.06
C LEU A 142 -5.86 4.05 -0.74
N PRO A 143 -6.01 3.12 0.23
CA PRO A 143 -5.04 2.06 0.41
C PRO A 143 -5.21 0.96 -0.66
N PRO A 144 -4.14 0.32 -1.15
CA PRO A 144 -4.25 -0.82 -2.05
C PRO A 144 -4.87 -2.03 -1.36
N SER A 145 -5.54 -2.90 -2.14
CA SER A 145 -5.92 -4.23 -1.68
C SER A 145 -4.71 -4.99 -1.12
N MET A 146 -4.87 -5.64 0.03
CA MET A 146 -3.79 -6.32 0.74
C MET A 146 -4.29 -7.62 1.39
N GLY A 147 -3.50 -8.69 1.29
CA GLY A 147 -3.75 -9.99 1.95
C GLY A 147 -4.66 -10.97 1.19
N LYS A 148 -5.13 -10.62 -0.01
CA LYS A 148 -6.06 -11.45 -0.82
C LYS A 148 -5.63 -11.66 -2.28
N TRP A 149 -4.35 -11.41 -2.58
CA TRP A 149 -3.80 -11.64 -3.91
C TRP A 149 -3.56 -13.13 -4.16
N GLU A 150 -3.63 -13.54 -5.43
CA GLU A 150 -3.29 -14.91 -5.82
C GLU A 150 -1.79 -15.22 -5.64
N LYS A 151 -0.95 -14.23 -5.94
CA LYS A 151 0.49 -14.26 -5.64
C LYS A 151 0.72 -13.64 -4.27
N SER A 152 1.86 -13.94 -3.67
CA SER A 152 2.28 -13.28 -2.43
C SER A 152 2.40 -11.77 -2.64
N ASP A 153 1.64 -10.99 -1.88
CA ASP A 153 1.77 -9.54 -1.82
C ASP A 153 2.60 -9.07 -0.63
N MET A 154 3.27 -10.00 0.04
CA MET A 154 4.06 -9.78 1.26
C MET A 154 3.25 -9.18 2.43
N ALA A 155 1.92 -9.32 2.43
CA ALA A 155 1.09 -8.95 3.57
C ALA A 155 1.39 -9.78 4.82
N PRO A 156 1.38 -9.15 6.01
CA PRO A 156 1.29 -9.90 7.25
C PRO A 156 -0.02 -10.68 7.29
N ASN A 157 0.00 -11.89 7.84
CA ASN A 157 -1.21 -12.71 8.00
C ASN A 157 -2.26 -12.09 8.94
N THR A 158 -1.86 -11.06 9.68
CA THR A 158 -2.68 -10.32 10.65
C THR A 158 -3.39 -9.13 10.03
N THR A 159 -3.11 -8.76 8.79
CA THR A 159 -3.55 -7.48 8.21
C THR A 159 -4.18 -7.69 6.84
N GLU A 160 -5.33 -7.07 6.62
CA GLU A 160 -6.08 -7.21 5.38
C GLU A 160 -6.76 -5.89 4.98
N ILE A 161 -6.78 -5.60 3.67
CA ILE A 161 -7.49 -4.46 3.07
C ILE A 161 -8.29 -4.99 1.87
N GLN A 162 -9.61 -4.82 1.92
CA GLN A 162 -10.54 -5.30 0.90
C GLN A 162 -11.35 -4.18 0.28
N TYR A 163 -11.71 -4.39 -0.99
CA TYR A 163 -12.73 -3.64 -1.71
C TYR A 163 -13.83 -4.61 -2.17
N LYS A 164 -15.07 -4.15 -2.13
CA LYS A 164 -16.22 -4.95 -2.55
C LYS A 164 -17.36 -4.10 -3.06
N ILE A 165 -18.11 -4.64 -4.01
CA ILE A 165 -19.47 -4.18 -4.26
C ILE A 165 -20.36 -4.84 -3.22
N LYS A 166 -21.06 -4.05 -2.42
CA LYS A 166 -21.97 -4.51 -1.37
C LYS A 166 -23.40 -4.17 -1.78
N ALA A 167 -24.29 -5.14 -1.72
CA ALA A 167 -25.71 -4.93 -1.97
C ALA A 167 -26.54 -5.43 -0.77
N SER A 168 -27.41 -4.57 -0.25
CA SER A 168 -28.23 -4.86 0.92
C SER A 168 -29.68 -4.44 0.65
N VAL A 169 -30.62 -5.36 0.89
CA VAL A 169 -32.05 -5.05 0.94
C VAL A 169 -32.42 -4.94 2.42
N MET A 170 -32.93 -3.77 2.81
CA MET A 170 -33.10 -3.39 4.20
C MET A 170 -34.57 -3.12 4.56
N ARG A 171 -34.89 -3.35 5.83
CA ARG A 171 -36.23 -3.16 6.38
C ARG A 171 -36.16 -2.57 7.79
N TYR A 172 -37.02 -1.60 8.08
CA TYR A 172 -37.24 -1.07 9.41
C TYR A 172 -38.06 -2.05 10.25
N ALA A 173 -37.73 -2.15 11.54
CA ALA A 173 -38.48 -3.02 12.45
C ALA A 173 -39.96 -2.59 12.59
N ARG A 174 -40.23 -1.27 12.50
CA ARG A 174 -41.57 -0.65 12.48
C ARG A 174 -41.51 0.65 11.67
N ALA A 175 -42.64 1.05 11.07
CA ALA A 175 -42.74 2.24 10.22
C ALA A 175 -42.32 3.55 10.93
N ASP A 176 -42.53 3.66 12.25
CA ASP A 176 -42.19 4.84 13.06
C ASP A 176 -40.93 4.64 13.93
N SER A 177 -40.11 3.64 13.62
CA SER A 177 -38.95 3.32 14.44
C SER A 177 -37.79 4.29 14.20
N LYS A 178 -37.25 4.88 15.27
CA LYS A 178 -35.95 5.59 15.24
C LYS A 178 -34.74 4.64 15.07
N THR A 179 -34.95 3.33 15.04
CA THR A 179 -33.87 2.36 14.85
C THR A 179 -33.45 2.29 13.39
N GLU A 180 -32.16 2.15 13.14
CA GLU A 180 -31.62 1.91 11.79
C GLU A 180 -32.25 0.68 11.13
N PRO A 181 -32.44 0.73 9.80
CA PRO A 181 -32.99 -0.40 9.07
C PRO A 181 -31.99 -1.56 9.09
N SER A 182 -32.51 -2.79 9.11
CA SER A 182 -31.69 -4.00 9.18
C SER A 182 -31.71 -4.77 7.85
N PRO A 183 -30.61 -5.39 7.43
CA PRO A 183 -30.58 -6.15 6.19
C PRO A 183 -31.42 -7.42 6.30
N VAL A 184 -32.40 -7.55 5.41
CA VAL A 184 -33.19 -8.78 5.20
C VAL A 184 -32.53 -9.70 4.18
N MET A 185 -31.84 -9.12 3.19
CA MET A 185 -30.97 -9.82 2.25
C MET A 185 -29.68 -9.02 2.09
N GLU A 186 -28.55 -9.69 1.95
CA GLU A 186 -27.25 -9.03 1.79
C GLU A 186 -26.29 -9.92 1.02
N THR A 187 -25.57 -9.33 0.07
CA THR A 187 -24.50 -9.98 -0.69
C THR A 187 -23.34 -9.01 -0.93
N SER A 188 -22.18 -9.56 -1.26
CA SER A 188 -21.04 -8.75 -1.68
C SER A 188 -20.14 -9.50 -2.63
N LYS A 189 -19.50 -8.77 -3.53
CA LYS A 189 -18.51 -9.28 -4.50
C LYS A 189 -17.20 -8.52 -4.32
N SER A 190 -16.16 -9.22 -3.88
CA SER A 190 -14.83 -8.64 -3.73
C SER A 190 -14.20 -8.28 -5.07
N ILE A 191 -13.44 -7.19 -5.08
CA ILE A 191 -12.64 -6.71 -6.20
C ILE A 191 -11.23 -6.36 -5.71
N LEU A 192 -10.26 -6.32 -6.62
CA LEU A 192 -8.89 -5.92 -6.33
C LEU A 192 -8.66 -4.51 -6.82
N VAL A 193 -8.13 -3.65 -5.95
CA VAL A 193 -7.84 -2.24 -6.26
C VAL A 193 -6.38 -1.95 -5.97
N ILE A 194 -5.67 -1.43 -6.97
CA ILE A 194 -4.38 -0.77 -6.81
C ILE A 194 -4.57 0.70 -7.21
N PRO A 195 -4.78 1.60 -6.24
CA PRO A 195 -5.05 3.01 -6.51
C PRO A 195 -3.83 3.69 -7.12
N SER A 196 -4.07 4.68 -7.97
CA SER A 196 -2.98 5.48 -8.53
C SER A 196 -2.34 6.33 -7.44
N SER A 197 -1.03 6.52 -7.52
CA SER A 197 -0.25 7.33 -6.58
C SER A 197 0.76 8.18 -7.33
N GLN A 198 1.12 9.31 -6.73
CA GLN A 198 2.20 10.16 -7.24
C GLN A 198 3.51 9.80 -6.56
N GLU A 199 4.61 10.10 -7.23
CA GLU A 199 5.94 10.03 -6.63
C GLU A 199 6.07 11.13 -5.56
N ASP A 200 6.51 10.73 -4.37
CA ASP A 200 6.80 11.66 -3.30
C ASP A 200 8.23 12.20 -3.43
N PRO A 201 8.49 13.43 -2.96
CA PRO A 201 9.86 13.93 -2.92
C PRO A 201 10.78 13.00 -2.12
N PRO A 202 12.08 12.95 -2.44
CA PRO A 202 13.05 12.16 -1.70
C PRO A 202 12.98 12.39 -0.18
N LEU A 203 13.13 11.32 0.60
CA LEU A 203 12.99 11.40 2.05
C LEU A 203 14.12 12.23 2.66
N SER A 204 13.74 13.20 3.50
CA SER A 204 14.70 13.96 4.32
C SER A 204 15.12 13.15 5.54
N LEU A 205 16.06 12.22 5.34
CA LEU A 205 16.51 11.31 6.39
C LEU A 205 17.42 12.00 7.41
N SER A 206 17.07 11.84 8.67
CA SER A 206 17.84 12.22 9.85
C SER A 206 18.51 11.00 10.49
N ARG A 207 19.37 11.22 11.48
CA ARG A 207 20.00 10.13 12.25
C ARG A 207 19.01 9.36 13.13
N LEU A 208 17.80 9.89 13.34
CA LEU A 208 16.76 9.23 14.12
C LEU A 208 16.01 8.17 13.32
N ASP A 209 16.06 8.24 11.97
CA ASP A 209 15.36 7.36 11.05
C ASP A 209 16.04 5.99 10.95
N SER A 210 15.82 5.19 11.97
CA SER A 210 16.50 3.91 12.18
C SER A 210 16.20 2.82 11.14
N LEU A 211 15.17 3.00 10.31
CA LEU A 211 14.82 2.07 9.23
C LEU A 211 15.85 2.08 8.09
N TYR A 212 16.53 3.21 7.90
CA TYR A 212 17.39 3.45 6.76
C TYR A 212 18.85 3.58 7.21
N THR A 213 19.76 3.05 6.41
CA THR A 213 21.21 3.16 6.57
C THR A 213 21.79 3.49 5.20
N THR A 214 21.76 4.77 4.83
CA THR A 214 22.26 5.27 3.53
C THR A 214 23.78 5.40 3.49
N ASN A 215 24.44 5.43 4.65
CA ASN A 215 25.89 5.47 4.73
C ASN A 215 26.42 4.53 5.80
N LYS A 216 27.60 3.98 5.56
CA LYS A 216 28.31 3.11 6.49
C LYS A 216 29.81 3.22 6.30
N LYS A 217 30.55 3.24 7.40
CA LYS A 217 32.02 3.22 7.42
C LYS A 217 32.51 1.93 8.06
N VAL A 218 33.43 1.24 7.40
CA VAL A 218 34.04 -0.01 7.87
C VAL A 218 35.56 0.07 7.81
N THR A 219 36.26 -0.58 8.74
CA THR A 219 37.72 -0.62 8.78
C THR A 219 38.25 -1.87 8.10
N ILE A 220 39.02 -1.69 7.03
CA ILE A 220 39.61 -2.76 6.25
C ILE A 220 40.88 -3.27 6.91
N ARG A 221 41.04 -4.60 6.94
CA ARG A 221 42.19 -5.33 7.50
C ARG A 221 42.56 -6.47 6.56
N LYS A 222 43.82 -6.91 6.55
CA LYS A 222 44.26 -8.12 5.78
C LYS A 222 43.60 -9.40 6.31
N SER A 223 43.37 -9.47 7.62
CA SER A 223 42.69 -10.52 8.36
C SER A 223 42.08 -9.94 9.65
N LEU A 224 41.18 -10.68 10.30
CA LEU A 224 40.43 -10.22 11.50
C LEU A 224 41.33 -9.74 12.67
N ILE A 225 42.58 -10.20 12.73
CA ILE A 225 43.53 -9.90 13.82
C ILE A 225 44.66 -8.96 13.34
N SER A 226 44.78 -8.75 12.02
CA SER A 226 45.84 -7.90 11.46
C SER A 226 45.63 -6.40 11.71
N LYS A 227 46.69 -5.62 11.51
CA LYS A 227 46.67 -4.16 11.51
C LYS A 227 45.65 -3.62 10.49
N ALA A 228 44.98 -2.52 10.86
CA ALA A 228 44.09 -1.80 9.95
C ALA A 228 44.88 -1.21 8.77
N LEU A 229 44.34 -1.36 7.56
CA LEU A 229 44.91 -0.82 6.34
C LEU A 229 44.32 0.56 6.00
N GLY A 230 43.06 0.77 6.35
CA GLY A 230 42.29 1.94 5.97
C GLY A 230 40.83 1.79 6.34
N ASN A 231 40.04 2.81 6.02
CA ASN A 231 38.59 2.78 6.18
C ASN A 231 37.92 2.90 4.81
N VAL A 232 36.87 2.11 4.59
CA VAL A 232 35.97 2.29 3.46
C VAL A 232 34.68 2.90 3.97
N SER A 233 34.29 4.03 3.38
CA SER A 233 32.99 4.64 3.56
C SER A 233 32.16 4.36 2.32
N ALA A 234 30.93 3.89 2.50
CA ALA A 234 29.95 3.74 1.44
C ALA A 234 28.78 4.69 1.69
N VAL A 235 28.31 5.35 0.63
CA VAL A 235 27.15 6.23 0.64
C VAL A 235 26.27 5.86 -0.54
N ALA A 236 25.00 5.55 -0.28
CA ALA A 236 24.01 5.23 -1.30
C ALA A 236 23.03 6.38 -1.51
N THR A 237 22.60 6.56 -2.76
CA THR A 237 21.46 7.40 -3.10
C THR A 237 20.15 6.73 -2.67
N GLU A 238 19.05 7.49 -2.67
CA GLU A 238 17.72 6.87 -2.69
C GLU A 238 17.57 6.05 -3.98
N ALA A 239 16.74 5.00 -3.93
CA ALA A 239 16.44 4.21 -5.12
C ALA A 239 15.52 4.98 -6.06
N ALA A 240 15.76 4.89 -7.36
CA ALA A 240 14.83 5.45 -8.35
C ALA A 240 13.44 4.83 -8.18
N THR A 241 12.40 5.67 -8.22
CA THR A 241 11.01 5.24 -8.04
C THR A 241 10.59 4.19 -9.07
N ILE A 242 9.87 3.16 -8.60
CA ILE A 242 9.32 2.12 -9.46
C ILE A 242 7.87 2.43 -9.80
N TYR A 243 7.57 2.44 -11.08
CA TYR A 243 6.23 2.66 -11.61
C TYR A 243 5.62 1.31 -11.97
N LEU A 244 4.53 0.94 -11.28
CA LEU A 244 3.68 -0.18 -11.64
C LEU A 244 2.85 0.19 -12.88
N GLY A 245 2.73 -0.75 -13.80
CA GLY A 245 1.83 -0.62 -14.94
C GLY A 245 0.37 -0.69 -14.51
N SER A 246 -0.55 -0.19 -15.35
CA SER A 246 -1.98 -0.06 -15.04
C SER A 246 -2.70 -1.37 -14.70
N ASP A 247 -2.10 -2.52 -15.05
CA ASP A 247 -2.62 -3.85 -14.73
C ASP A 247 -2.10 -4.40 -13.38
N GLY A 248 -1.17 -3.71 -12.73
CA GLY A 248 -0.53 -4.14 -11.48
C GLY A 248 0.40 -5.34 -11.65
N ARG A 249 0.75 -5.72 -12.89
CA ARG A 249 1.52 -6.94 -13.20
C ARG A 249 2.86 -6.65 -13.85
N THR A 250 3.08 -5.42 -14.30
CA THR A 250 4.33 -4.93 -14.88
C THR A 250 4.90 -3.81 -14.01
N ALA A 251 6.21 -3.60 -14.08
CA ALA A 251 6.90 -2.57 -13.33
C ALA A 251 8.14 -2.08 -14.10
N THR A 252 8.52 -0.83 -13.91
CA THR A 252 9.81 -0.32 -14.39
C THR A 252 10.97 -0.91 -13.58
N SER A 253 12.18 -0.87 -14.14
CA SER A 253 13.40 -1.11 -13.37
C SER A 253 13.69 0.06 -12.41
N SER A 254 14.54 -0.19 -11.41
CA SER A 254 15.07 0.82 -10.49
C SER A 254 16.59 0.71 -10.41
N THR A 255 17.21 1.79 -9.94
CA THR A 255 18.66 1.90 -9.77
C THR A 255 18.99 2.53 -8.42
N VAL A 256 20.13 2.13 -7.84
CA VAL A 256 20.74 2.79 -6.68
C VAL A 256 22.20 3.05 -6.99
N GLY A 257 22.62 4.31 -6.84
CA GLY A 257 24.03 4.69 -6.88
C GLY A 257 24.70 4.46 -5.53
N VAL A 258 25.90 3.86 -5.53
CA VAL A 258 26.72 3.66 -4.33
C VAL A 258 28.10 4.26 -4.57
N ALA A 259 28.40 5.34 -3.87
CA ALA A 259 29.74 5.92 -3.81
C ALA A 259 30.56 5.24 -2.72
N LEU A 260 31.75 4.78 -3.09
CA LEU A 260 32.74 4.19 -2.19
C LEU A 260 33.94 5.12 -2.07
N VAL A 261 34.41 5.35 -0.84
CA VAL A 261 35.62 6.12 -0.54
C VAL A 261 36.52 5.29 0.34
N TYR A 262 37.77 5.10 -0.05
CA TYR A 262 38.80 4.42 0.72
C TYR A 262 39.84 5.43 1.22
N ASP A 263 39.92 5.54 2.54
CA ASP A 263 40.91 6.35 3.27
C ASP A 263 42.02 5.40 3.78
N PRO A 264 43.20 5.34 3.13
CA PRO A 264 44.32 4.54 3.61
C PRO A 264 44.92 5.12 4.89
N LEU A 265 45.47 4.26 5.75
CA LEU A 265 46.23 4.69 6.94
C LEU A 265 47.73 4.89 6.66
N GLU A 266 48.22 4.37 5.54
CA GLU A 266 49.63 4.44 5.12
C GLU A 266 49.71 4.76 3.63
N THR A 267 50.74 5.49 3.19
CA THR A 267 50.94 5.90 1.78
C THR A 267 50.96 4.74 0.80
N ASP A 268 51.45 3.58 1.25
CA ASP A 268 51.68 2.39 0.42
C ASP A 268 50.47 1.45 0.39
N SER A 269 49.38 1.81 1.08
CA SER A 269 48.17 1.00 1.13
C SER A 269 47.37 1.13 -0.16
N SER A 270 47.35 0.06 -0.97
CA SER A 270 46.50 -0.05 -2.15
C SER A 270 45.02 -0.15 -1.78
N PRO A 271 44.10 0.36 -2.62
CA PRO A 271 42.67 0.22 -2.36
C PRO A 271 42.22 -1.25 -2.39
N PRO A 272 41.24 -1.63 -1.54
CA PRO A 272 40.75 -3.01 -1.45
C PRO A 272 39.97 -3.42 -2.71
N ALA A 273 39.97 -4.72 -3.04
CA ALA A 273 39.14 -5.23 -4.13
C ALA A 273 37.64 -5.02 -3.83
N ILE A 274 36.89 -4.56 -4.83
CA ILE A 274 35.42 -4.48 -4.77
C ILE A 274 34.88 -5.80 -5.31
N GLY A 275 34.16 -6.53 -4.46
CA GLY A 275 33.56 -7.82 -4.76
C GLY A 275 32.14 -7.70 -5.32
N GLN A 276 31.41 -8.81 -5.26
CA GLN A 276 30.02 -8.88 -5.69
C GLN A 276 29.11 -8.06 -4.77
N ALA A 277 28.02 -7.54 -5.33
CA ALA A 277 26.92 -6.96 -4.57
C ALA A 277 25.69 -7.88 -4.65
N SER A 278 24.86 -7.86 -3.61
CA SER A 278 23.55 -8.52 -3.61
C SER A 278 22.48 -7.58 -3.07
N ALA A 279 21.22 -7.83 -3.44
CA ALA A 279 20.11 -6.97 -3.07
C ALA A 279 18.86 -7.75 -2.65
N LYS A 280 18.13 -7.19 -1.70
CA LYS A 280 16.81 -7.66 -1.28
C LYS A 280 15.87 -6.48 -1.10
N ILE A 281 14.69 -6.58 -1.68
CA ILE A 281 13.59 -5.67 -1.37
C ILE A 281 12.96 -6.13 -0.07
N ILE A 282 12.74 -5.20 0.84
CA ILE A 282 12.05 -5.42 2.11
C ILE A 282 10.78 -4.59 2.09
N SER A 283 9.64 -5.25 2.23
CA SER A 283 8.37 -4.61 2.54
C SER A 283 8.26 -4.46 4.06
N HIS A 284 7.90 -3.27 4.52
CA HIS A 284 7.64 -2.98 5.92
C HIS A 284 6.19 -2.58 6.05
N THR A 285 5.41 -3.38 6.77
CA THR A 285 3.98 -3.11 7.01
C THR A 285 3.77 -2.80 8.49
N TRP A 286 3.15 -1.67 8.77
CA TRP A 286 2.69 -1.31 10.12
C TRP A 286 1.18 -1.37 10.16
N SER A 287 0.63 -2.00 11.20
CA SER A 287 -0.80 -2.05 11.48
C SER A 287 -1.05 -1.68 12.94
N HIS A 288 -1.96 -0.74 13.17
CA HIS A 288 -2.26 -0.22 14.49
C HIS A 288 -3.76 -0.27 14.75
N GLY A 289 -4.17 -0.66 15.97
CA GLY A 289 -5.58 -0.64 16.37
C GLY A 289 -6.15 0.78 16.57
N ARG A 290 -5.32 1.82 16.46
CA ARG A 290 -5.69 3.23 16.54
C ARG A 290 -5.06 4.00 15.39
N ALA A 291 -5.70 5.11 15.00
CA ALA A 291 -5.20 5.94 13.93
C ALA A 291 -3.81 6.51 14.27
N VAL A 292 -2.85 6.35 13.36
CA VAL A 292 -1.47 6.81 13.53
C VAL A 292 -1.41 8.33 13.40
N THR A 293 -0.53 8.96 14.15
CA THR A 293 -0.41 10.43 14.15
C THR A 293 0.85 10.93 13.46
N LEU A 294 1.75 10.03 13.06
CA LEU A 294 3.04 10.29 12.43
C LEU A 294 3.37 9.19 11.40
N PHE A 295 4.28 9.49 10.47
CA PHE A 295 4.78 8.51 9.50
C PHE A 295 5.57 7.39 10.20
N PRO A 296 5.12 6.13 10.18
CA PRO A 296 5.73 5.07 10.99
C PRO A 296 7.12 4.62 10.50
N ASN A 297 7.49 4.99 9.28
CA ASN A 297 8.81 4.75 8.70
C ASN A 297 9.85 5.81 9.08
N LEU A 298 9.43 6.91 9.71
CA LEU A 298 10.32 8.00 10.14
C LEU A 298 10.47 8.03 11.66
N GLY A 299 11.66 8.39 12.11
CA GLY A 299 12.06 8.43 13.49
C GLY A 299 12.46 7.06 14.08
N PRO A 300 12.37 6.94 15.42
CA PRO A 300 12.77 5.72 16.12
C PRO A 300 12.01 4.49 15.61
N ALA A 301 12.68 3.33 15.65
CA ALA A 301 12.15 2.09 15.10
C ALA A 301 10.78 1.75 15.72
N MET A 302 9.74 1.87 14.91
CA MET A 302 8.44 1.26 15.19
C MET A 302 8.46 -0.18 14.72
N ILE A 303 7.90 -1.10 15.51
CA ILE A 303 7.82 -2.51 15.12
C ILE A 303 6.93 -2.62 13.89
N SER A 304 7.52 -3.08 12.78
CA SER A 304 6.83 -3.47 11.56
C SER A 304 6.86 -4.97 11.38
N ASP A 305 5.83 -5.50 10.72
CA ASP A 305 5.93 -6.79 10.07
C ASP A 305 6.70 -6.62 8.75
N SER A 306 7.88 -7.24 8.69
CA SER A 306 8.77 -7.14 7.53
C SER A 306 8.80 -8.46 6.76
N SER A 307 8.68 -8.37 5.43
CA SER A 307 8.85 -9.51 4.52
C SER A 307 9.79 -9.12 3.39
N SER A 308 10.68 -10.02 3.00
CA SER A 308 11.76 -9.72 2.06
C SER A 308 11.77 -10.66 0.86
N VAL A 309 12.12 -10.12 -0.30
CA VAL A 309 12.34 -10.88 -1.53
C VAL A 309 13.68 -10.49 -2.16
N SER A 310 14.47 -11.49 -2.52
CA SER A 310 15.75 -11.25 -3.21
C SER A 310 15.50 -10.76 -4.63
N VAL A 311 16.34 -9.83 -5.08
CA VAL A 311 16.32 -9.34 -6.46
C VAL A 311 17.68 -9.55 -7.11
N GLU A 312 17.65 -9.83 -8.40
CA GLU A 312 18.87 -9.94 -9.19
C GLU A 312 19.40 -8.54 -9.50
N LEU A 313 20.67 -8.31 -9.16
CA LEU A 313 21.37 -7.09 -9.55
C LEU A 313 21.99 -7.27 -10.92
N LYS A 314 21.71 -6.32 -11.81
CA LYS A 314 22.40 -6.17 -13.09
C LYS A 314 23.51 -5.13 -12.89
N PRO A 315 24.77 -5.53 -12.69
CA PRO A 315 25.87 -4.58 -12.54
C PRO A 315 26.06 -3.83 -13.86
N VAL A 316 26.00 -2.50 -13.81
CA VAL A 316 26.04 -1.67 -15.02
C VAL A 316 27.48 -1.43 -15.49
N ASN A 317 28.46 -1.37 -14.58
CA ASN A 317 29.87 -1.10 -14.90
C ASN A 317 30.86 -1.75 -13.90
N PRO A 318 32.10 -2.07 -14.33
CA PRO A 318 33.14 -2.49 -13.39
C PRO A 318 33.51 -1.34 -12.44
N CYS A 319 33.49 -1.61 -11.13
CA CYS A 319 33.85 -0.63 -10.11
C CYS A 319 35.37 -0.50 -10.04
N ILE A 320 35.92 0.59 -10.59
CA ILE A 320 37.36 0.87 -10.61
C ILE A 320 37.64 1.99 -9.60
N TRP A 321 38.73 1.84 -8.83
CA TRP A 321 39.19 2.88 -7.92
C TRP A 321 39.93 3.99 -8.68
N VAL A 322 39.53 5.23 -8.42
CA VAL A 322 40.21 6.44 -8.88
C VAL A 322 40.99 7.02 -7.70
N LYS A 323 42.28 7.24 -7.88
CA LYS A 323 43.16 7.84 -6.87
C LYS A 323 43.03 9.37 -6.91
N HIS A 324 42.91 9.98 -5.73
CA HIS A 324 42.88 11.42 -5.54
C HIS A 324 44.04 11.84 -4.64
N THR A 325 44.70 12.93 -5.01
CA THR A 325 45.79 13.55 -4.26
C THR A 325 45.41 15.01 -4.00
N GLY A 326 45.27 15.40 -2.72
CA GLY A 326 45.07 16.79 -2.30
C GLY A 326 43.69 17.40 -2.64
N ILE A 327 42.81 17.51 -1.65
CA ILE A 327 41.81 18.59 -1.59
C ILE A 327 41.71 19.02 -0.12
N SER A 328 42.47 20.03 0.28
CA SER A 328 42.20 20.76 1.53
C SER A 328 41.56 22.09 1.18
N GLY A 329 40.37 22.33 1.72
CA GLY A 329 39.72 23.62 1.61
C GLY A 329 40.61 24.73 2.18
N GLY A 330 40.88 25.74 1.37
CA GLY A 330 41.10 27.13 1.79
C GLY A 330 42.14 27.40 2.89
N GLY A 331 43.19 26.60 3.02
CA GLY A 331 44.29 26.86 3.95
C GLY A 331 45.59 26.24 3.46
N GLU A 332 46.69 26.98 3.60
CA GLU A 332 48.06 26.55 3.25
C GLU A 332 48.47 25.33 4.10
N ILE A 333 48.15 24.13 3.63
CA ILE A 333 48.73 22.88 4.10
C ILE A 333 49.69 22.41 3.01
N ASP A 334 50.92 22.05 3.41
CA ASP A 334 51.92 21.45 2.53
C ASP A 334 51.34 20.22 1.82
N GLU A 335 51.03 20.35 0.53
CA GLU A 335 50.42 19.31 -0.31
C GLU A 335 51.24 18.02 -0.35
N SER A 336 52.53 18.07 0.02
CA SER A 336 53.43 16.93 0.04
C SER A 336 53.17 15.94 1.20
N LEU A 337 52.42 16.33 2.23
CA LEU A 337 52.13 15.51 3.41
C LEU A 337 50.71 14.91 3.45
N ALA A 338 49.84 15.25 2.48
CA ALA A 338 48.47 14.73 2.44
C ALA A 338 48.45 13.29 1.91
N LEU A 339 47.92 12.35 2.71
CA LEU A 339 47.69 10.98 2.26
C LEU A 339 46.68 10.97 1.09
N PRO A 340 46.92 10.17 0.03
CA PRO A 340 45.94 10.01 -1.04
C PRO A 340 44.69 9.31 -0.52
N PHE A 341 43.53 9.57 -1.12
CA PHE A 341 42.32 8.77 -0.93
C PHE A 341 41.85 8.23 -2.27
N TYR A 342 40.99 7.21 -2.26
CA TYR A 342 40.49 6.59 -3.47
C TYR A 342 38.96 6.63 -3.48
N SER A 343 38.36 6.85 -4.65
CA SER A 343 36.91 6.78 -4.80
C SER A 343 36.51 5.79 -5.89
N SER A 344 35.33 5.19 -5.76
CA SER A 344 34.70 4.37 -6.79
C SER A 344 33.20 4.58 -6.75
N HIS A 345 32.51 4.24 -7.84
CA HIS A 345 31.07 4.34 -7.95
C HIS A 345 30.51 3.05 -8.53
N MET A 346 29.44 2.56 -7.91
CA MET A 346 28.67 1.41 -8.37
C MET A 346 27.24 1.86 -8.68
N GLU A 347 26.67 1.37 -9.76
CA GLU A 347 25.24 1.52 -10.05
C GLU A 347 24.60 0.12 -10.02
N ALA A 348 23.66 -0.05 -9.09
CA ALA A 348 22.97 -1.30 -8.85
C ALA A 348 21.55 -1.22 -9.44
N SER A 349 21.37 -1.80 -10.63
CA SER A 349 20.07 -1.86 -11.31
C SER A 349 19.33 -3.16 -10.98
N PHE A 350 18.03 -3.07 -10.74
CA PHE A 350 17.18 -4.21 -10.40
C PHE A 350 15.74 -4.05 -10.90
N GLU A 351 15.00 -5.15 -10.92
CA GLU A 351 13.59 -5.21 -11.31
C GLU A 351 12.77 -5.90 -10.21
N LEU A 352 11.49 -5.55 -10.10
CA LEU A 352 10.57 -6.25 -9.20
C LEU A 352 10.29 -7.67 -9.70
N PRO A 353 10.29 -8.69 -8.83
CA PRO A 353 9.92 -10.06 -9.18
C PRO A 353 8.39 -10.24 -9.33
N VAL A 354 7.77 -9.48 -10.24
CA VAL A 354 6.31 -9.44 -10.49
C VAL A 354 5.72 -10.77 -10.97
N LEU A 355 6.57 -11.68 -11.44
CA LEU A 355 6.16 -13.03 -11.82
C LEU A 355 5.74 -13.88 -10.61
N THR A 356 6.40 -13.71 -9.47
CA THR A 356 6.17 -14.50 -8.25
C THR A 356 5.46 -13.74 -7.14
N HIS A 357 5.52 -12.40 -7.17
CA HIS A 357 4.95 -11.54 -6.15
C HIS A 357 4.02 -10.49 -6.78
N THR A 358 3.05 -10.04 -5.99
CA THR A 358 2.30 -8.82 -6.27
C THR A 358 2.91 -7.68 -5.47
N PHE A 359 3.24 -6.58 -6.12
CA PHE A 359 3.67 -5.36 -5.45
C PHE A 359 2.52 -4.37 -5.42
N THR A 360 2.39 -3.68 -4.30
CA THR A 360 1.43 -2.59 -4.13
C THR A 360 2.22 -1.29 -4.03
N PRO A 361 1.60 -0.13 -4.32
CA PRO A 361 2.20 1.15 -4.03
C PRO A 361 2.63 1.30 -2.57
N THR A 362 3.59 2.18 -2.35
CA THR A 362 3.87 2.75 -1.03
C THR A 362 2.66 3.57 -0.60
N PHE A 363 2.16 3.34 0.61
CA PHE A 363 0.96 4.04 1.08
C PHE A 363 0.95 4.20 2.59
N HIS A 364 0.24 5.23 3.04
CA HIS A 364 -0.03 5.51 4.45
C HIS A 364 -1.52 5.77 4.63
N SER A 365 -2.22 4.87 5.30
CA SER A 365 -3.60 5.10 5.76
C SER A 365 -3.63 5.29 7.28
N CYS A 366 -4.78 5.72 7.81
CA CYS A 366 -4.96 5.94 9.24
C CYS A 366 -4.48 4.75 10.10
N PHE A 367 -4.68 3.50 9.66
CA PHE A 367 -4.42 2.32 10.49
C PHE A 367 -3.31 1.42 9.95
N ILE A 368 -3.09 1.42 8.63
CA ILE A 368 -2.11 0.56 7.96
C ILE A 368 -1.22 1.41 7.07
N SER A 369 0.09 1.19 7.14
CA SER A 369 1.07 1.77 6.22
C SER A 369 1.95 0.68 5.64
N ARG A 370 2.37 0.84 4.40
CA ARG A 370 3.42 0.02 3.80
C ARG A 370 4.42 0.88 3.06
N VAL A 371 5.70 0.67 3.36
CA VAL A 371 6.83 1.25 2.60
C VAL A 371 7.80 0.15 2.21
N TYR A 372 8.69 0.46 1.28
CA TYR A 372 9.73 -0.46 0.84
C TYR A 372 11.11 0.11 1.12
N SER A 373 12.06 -0.78 1.37
CA SER A 373 13.49 -0.46 1.33
C SER A 373 14.24 -1.48 0.48
N ILE A 374 15.32 -1.04 -0.15
CA ILE A 374 16.27 -1.93 -0.82
C ILE A 374 17.49 -2.07 0.08
N LYS A 375 17.75 -3.31 0.51
CA LYS A 375 18.91 -3.68 1.31
C LYS A 375 20.01 -4.16 0.37
N LEU A 376 21.07 -3.37 0.26
CA LEU A 376 22.24 -3.65 -0.55
C LEU A 376 23.36 -4.18 0.33
N ASP A 377 23.94 -5.31 -0.04
CA ASP A 377 25.14 -5.86 0.60
C ASP A 377 26.29 -5.83 -0.41
N VAL A 378 27.22 -4.90 -0.19
CA VAL A 378 28.39 -4.68 -1.06
C VAL A 378 29.64 -5.22 -0.37
N TYR A 379 30.33 -6.14 -1.03
CA TYR A 379 31.58 -6.70 -0.49
C TYR A 379 32.78 -5.85 -0.91
N VAL A 380 33.57 -5.36 0.05
CA VAL A 380 34.81 -4.60 -0.22
C VAL A 380 35.91 -5.11 0.69
N GLY A 381 37.03 -5.55 0.12
CA GLY A 381 38.19 -6.03 0.88
C GLY A 381 37.87 -7.22 1.80
N GLY A 382 36.95 -8.09 1.39
CA GLY A 382 36.48 -9.22 2.20
C GLY A 382 35.51 -8.86 3.32
N GLN A 383 35.08 -7.60 3.43
CA GLN A 383 34.06 -7.16 4.39
C GLN A 383 32.75 -6.80 3.71
N SER A 384 31.64 -7.15 4.35
CA SER A 384 30.28 -6.80 3.91
C SER A 384 29.91 -5.41 4.42
N ILE A 385 29.49 -4.54 3.50
CA ILE A 385 28.93 -3.22 3.77
C ILE A 385 27.45 -3.25 3.40
N VAL A 386 26.62 -3.35 4.43
CA VAL A 386 25.16 -3.37 4.30
C VAL A 386 24.59 -1.95 4.38
N LEU A 387 23.88 -1.55 3.33
CA LEU A 387 23.11 -0.32 3.22
C LEU A 387 21.62 -0.65 3.11
N SER A 388 20.74 0.21 3.62
CA SER A 388 19.28 0.09 3.51
C SER A 388 18.75 1.44 3.10
N VAL A 389 18.30 1.57 1.85
CA VAL A 389 17.83 2.86 1.32
C VAL A 389 16.32 2.81 1.02
N PRO A 390 15.61 3.95 1.12
CA PRO A 390 14.20 4.00 0.76
C PRO A 390 13.97 3.58 -0.69
N LEU A 391 12.85 2.90 -0.92
CA LEU A 391 12.37 2.54 -2.23
C LEU A 391 10.89 2.93 -2.32
N GLN A 392 10.56 3.81 -3.25
CA GLN A 392 9.18 4.14 -3.56
C GLN A 392 8.66 3.25 -4.69
N ILE A 393 7.44 2.76 -4.51
CA ILE A 393 6.68 2.05 -5.53
C ILE A 393 5.39 2.83 -5.72
N VAL A 394 5.09 3.23 -6.95
CA VAL A 394 3.89 4.01 -7.28
C VAL A 394 3.12 3.34 -8.41
N MET A 395 1.83 3.64 -8.50
CA MET A 395 0.98 3.16 -9.58
C MET A 395 0.60 4.33 -10.48
N GLN A 396 0.97 4.25 -11.76
CA GLN A 396 0.57 5.28 -12.71
C GLN A 396 -0.94 5.13 -12.98
N GLY A 397 -1.70 6.18 -12.69
CA GLY A 397 -3.13 6.21 -12.96
C GLY A 397 -3.45 6.24 -14.44
N LEU A 398 -4.71 5.94 -14.76
CA LEU A 398 -5.24 6.30 -16.08
C LEU A 398 -5.18 7.84 -16.21
N PRO A 399 -4.78 8.38 -17.37
CA PRO A 399 -4.78 9.82 -17.57
C PRO A 399 -6.17 10.34 -17.26
N GLU A 400 -6.27 11.34 -16.37
CA GLU A 400 -7.51 12.07 -16.19
C GLU A 400 -7.92 12.55 -17.58
N LYS A 401 -9.09 12.12 -18.06
CA LYS A 401 -9.65 12.72 -19.26
C LYS A 401 -9.85 14.19 -18.91
N SER A 402 -9.03 15.06 -19.48
CA SER A 402 -9.23 16.50 -19.40
C SER A 402 -10.63 16.77 -19.97
N HIS A 403 -11.60 16.99 -19.09
CA HIS A 403 -12.87 17.56 -19.47
C HIS A 403 -12.57 18.99 -19.93
N SER A 404 -12.46 19.17 -21.24
CA SER A 404 -12.59 20.49 -21.86
C SER A 404 -13.97 21.06 -21.49
N ASP A 405 -13.95 22.23 -20.86
CA ASP A 405 -15.07 23.10 -20.47
C ASP A 405 -16.23 22.48 -19.66
N GLY A 406 -16.17 22.75 -18.35
CA GLY A 406 -17.20 22.46 -17.36
C GLY A 406 -16.64 21.60 -16.24
N ALA A 407 -16.01 22.22 -15.24
CA ALA A 407 -15.63 21.53 -14.01
C ALA A 407 -16.88 20.81 -13.47
N PRO A 408 -16.85 19.48 -13.25
CA PRO A 408 -17.94 18.82 -12.55
C PRO A 408 -18.07 19.46 -11.16
N PRO A 409 -19.30 19.59 -10.63
CA PRO A 409 -19.51 20.18 -9.33
C PRO A 409 -18.66 19.43 -8.31
N SER A 410 -18.03 20.19 -7.42
CA SER A 410 -17.34 19.61 -6.27
C SER A 410 -18.27 18.63 -5.55
N PHE A 411 -17.68 17.65 -4.86
CA PHE A 411 -18.44 16.68 -4.06
C PHE A 411 -19.45 17.38 -3.11
N GLU A 412 -19.08 18.54 -2.59
CA GLU A 412 -19.92 19.38 -1.74
C GLU A 412 -21.10 20.00 -2.51
N GLU A 413 -20.89 20.50 -3.72
CA GLU A 413 -21.97 21.00 -4.61
C GLU A 413 -22.90 19.88 -5.09
N ALA A 414 -22.37 18.69 -5.37
CA ALA A 414 -23.15 17.50 -5.72
C ALA A 414 -23.99 17.02 -4.52
N TYR A 415 -23.43 17.06 -3.31
CA TYR A 415 -24.14 16.73 -2.08
C TYR A 415 -25.22 17.77 -1.75
N GLU A 416 -24.92 19.06 -1.81
CA GLU A 416 -25.89 20.13 -1.56
C GLU A 416 -27.04 20.15 -2.58
N SER A 417 -26.76 19.92 -3.87
CA SER A 417 -27.79 19.81 -4.89
C SER A 417 -28.72 18.62 -4.63
N SER A 418 -28.20 17.50 -4.12
CA SER A 418 -28.99 16.35 -3.69
C SER A 418 -29.86 16.63 -2.46
N GLN A 419 -29.43 17.53 -1.56
CA GLN A 419 -30.21 17.94 -0.39
C GLN A 419 -31.28 18.99 -0.73
N ARG A 420 -30.99 19.88 -1.70
CA ARG A 420 -31.96 20.88 -2.19
C ARG A 420 -33.12 20.24 -2.95
N SER A 421 -32.88 19.19 -3.75
CA SER A 421 -33.98 18.49 -4.44
C SER A 421 -34.92 17.74 -3.49
N ARG A 422 -34.46 17.40 -2.28
CA ARG A 422 -35.27 16.77 -1.22
C ARG A 422 -36.21 17.73 -0.48
N HIS A 423 -35.98 19.05 -0.57
CA HIS A 423 -36.80 20.06 0.12
C HIS A 423 -37.79 20.80 -0.79
N SER A 424 -37.77 20.52 -2.10
CA SER A 424 -38.66 21.13 -3.09
C SER A 424 -39.71 20.14 -3.65
N GLY A 425 -39.94 19.01 -2.98
CA GLY A 425 -40.90 17.97 -3.36
C GLY A 425 -42.00 17.79 -2.33
#